data_AF-A0A392RK19-F1
#
_entry.id   AF-A0A392RK19-F1
#
_cell.length_a   1.000
_cell.length_b   1.000
_cell.length_c   1.000
_cell.angle_alpha   90.00
_cell.angle_beta   90.00
_cell.angle_gamma   90.00
#
_symmetry.space_group_name_H-M   'P 1'
#
loop_
_entity.id
_entity.type
_entity.pdbx_description
1 polymer ?
#
loop_
_entity_poly.entity_id
_entity_poly.type
_entity_poly.pdbx_seq_one_letter_code
_entity_poly.pdbx_strand_id
1 'polypeptide(L)'
;MTHAQNLPSRIESLKNRLSTLDQKGEDEVLSEEELVEFHGVTSDIHSLSRLNASISWQQSRSLWLKEGDANSKYFHSVLAGRRRRNAVSVIQVDGVTLE
;
A
#
# COMPACT_ATOMS: atom_id res chain seq x y z
N MET A 1 14.61 3.90 14.11
CA MET A 1 14.29 3.72 12.67
C MET A 1 13.36 4.84 12.17
N THR A 2 13.68 6.10 12.44
CA THR A 2 12.85 7.28 12.11
C THR A 2 13.14 7.85 10.72
N HIS A 3 14.24 7.45 10.08
CA HIS A 3 14.71 8.11 8.87
C HIS A 3 13.85 7.84 7.62
N ALA A 4 13.18 6.68 7.55
CA ALA A 4 12.34 6.29 6.41
C ALA A 4 10.92 6.92 6.43
N GLN A 5 10.46 7.42 7.59
CA GLN A 5 9.09 7.93 7.74
C GLN A 5 8.87 9.31 7.09
N ASN A 6 9.94 10.00 6.68
CA ASN A 6 9.88 11.32 6.05
C ASN A 6 10.13 11.28 4.52
N LEU A 7 10.19 10.09 3.91
CA LEU A 7 10.46 9.99 2.46
C LEU A 7 9.37 10.66 1.61
N PRO A 8 8.05 10.45 1.87
CA PRO A 8 7.01 11.11 1.09
C PRO A 8 7.07 12.64 1.16
N SER A 9 7.27 13.20 2.37
CA SER A 9 7.39 14.65 2.57
C SER A 9 8.64 15.23 1.92
N ARG A 10 9.77 14.52 1.92
CA ARG A 10 10.98 14.94 1.19
C ARG A 10 10.76 14.94 -0.32
N ILE A 11 10.14 13.89 -0.86
CA ILE A 11 9.79 13.82 -2.28
C ILE A 11 8.88 14.99 -2.66
N GLU A 12 7.89 15.30 -1.83
CA GLU A 12 6.98 16.42 -2.07
C GLU A 12 7.71 17.77 -2.05
N SER A 13 8.58 17.99 -1.06
CA SER A 13 9.41 19.21 -1.01
C SER A 13 10.30 19.35 -2.25
N LEU A 14 10.90 18.26 -2.73
CA LEU A 14 11.72 18.28 -3.93
C LEU A 14 10.90 18.52 -5.19
N LYS A 15 9.69 17.97 -5.30
CA LYS A 15 8.75 18.26 -6.40
C LYS A 15 8.38 19.74 -6.45
N ASN A 16 8.10 20.34 -5.29
CA ASN A 16 7.82 21.78 -5.19
C ASN A 16 9.04 22.62 -5.63
N ARG A 17 10.25 22.21 -5.24
CA ARG A 17 11.48 22.88 -5.69
C ARG A 17 11.68 22.73 -7.20
N LEU A 18 11.47 21.53 -7.75
CA LEU A 18 11.57 21.27 -9.18
C LEU A 18 10.57 22.14 -9.96
N SER A 19 9.31 22.20 -9.51
CA SER A 19 8.29 23.05 -10.12
C SER A 19 8.64 24.54 -10.09
N THR A 20 9.36 25.00 -9.06
CA THR A 20 9.83 26.39 -9.00
C THR A 20 10.92 26.66 -10.03
N LEU A 21 11.86 25.72 -10.21
CA LEU A 21 12.91 25.83 -11.23
C LEU A 21 12.35 25.71 -12.66
N ASP A 22 11.38 24.82 -12.85
CA ASP A 22 10.66 24.63 -14.13
C ASP A 22 9.94 25.91 -14.55
N GLN A 23 9.16 26.50 -13.64
CA GLN A 23 8.49 27.78 -13.89
C GLN A 23 9.48 28.90 -14.22
N LYS A 24 10.61 28.95 -13.51
CA LYS A 24 11.66 29.93 -13.79
C LYS A 24 12.26 29.71 -15.19
N GLY A 25 12.46 28.46 -15.60
CA GLY A 25 13.01 28.10 -16.91
C GLY A 25 12.08 28.43 -18.09
N GLU A 26 10.78 28.52 -17.85
CA GLU A 26 9.79 28.99 -18.84
C GLU A 26 9.86 30.51 -19.02
N ASP A 27 10.11 31.26 -17.95
CA ASP A 27 10.16 32.72 -17.97
C ASP A 27 11.53 33.25 -18.44
N GLU A 28 12.62 32.59 -18.03
CA GLU A 28 14.01 33.03 -18.27
C GLU A 28 14.97 31.84 -18.46
N VAL A 29 16.12 32.08 -19.07
CA VAL A 29 17.17 31.05 -19.18
C VAL A 29 17.77 30.78 -17.81
N LEU A 30 17.72 29.53 -17.36
CA LEU A 30 18.33 29.09 -16.09
C LEU A 30 19.86 29.28 -16.10
N SER A 31 20.42 29.62 -14.94
CA SER A 31 21.88 29.63 -14.78
C SER A 31 22.43 28.20 -14.81
N GLU A 32 23.74 28.07 -15.03
CA GLU A 32 24.42 26.77 -14.99
C GLU A 32 24.23 26.08 -13.63
N GLU A 33 24.30 26.84 -12.54
CA GLU A 33 24.07 26.33 -11.19
C GLU A 33 22.63 25.81 -11.01
N GLU A 34 21.65 26.51 -11.58
CA GLU A 34 20.24 26.11 -11.52
C GLU A 34 19.94 24.89 -12.39
N LEU A 35 20.61 24.75 -13.54
CA LEU A 35 20.53 23.54 -14.36
C LEU A 35 21.10 22.32 -13.63
N VAL A 36 22.27 22.49 -12.99
CA VAL A 36 22.86 21.44 -12.15
C VAL A 36 21.94 21.08 -11.00
N GLU A 37 21.34 22.07 -10.33
CA GLU A 37 20.34 21.84 -9.28
C GLU A 37 19.13 21.09 -9.82
N PHE A 38 18.58 21.48 -10.97
CA PHE A 38 17.41 20.86 -11.60
C PHE A 38 17.65 19.36 -11.86
N HIS A 39 18.81 19.02 -12.44
CA HIS A 39 19.20 17.63 -12.67
C HIS A 39 19.39 16.86 -11.37
N GLY A 40 20.02 17.49 -10.36
CA GLY A 40 20.20 16.91 -9.03
C GLY A 40 18.88 16.58 -8.35
N VAL A 41 17.96 17.56 -8.28
CA VAL A 41 16.63 17.41 -7.69
C VAL A 41 15.83 16.33 -8.42
N THR A 42 15.88 16.29 -9.75
CA THR A 42 15.21 15.25 -10.55
C THR A 42 15.74 13.85 -10.21
N SER A 43 17.07 13.69 -10.13
CA SER A 43 17.72 12.44 -9.75
C SER A 43 17.32 12.00 -8.32
N ASP A 44 17.29 12.94 -7.38
CA ASP A 44 16.88 12.70 -6.01
C ASP A 44 15.42 12.26 -5.90
N ILE A 45 14.51 12.90 -6.63
CA ILE A 45 13.10 12.48 -6.69
C ILE A 45 12.99 11.04 -7.18
N HIS A 46 13.70 10.68 -8.26
CA HIS A 46 13.67 9.32 -8.79
C HIS A 46 14.23 8.31 -7.78
N SER A 47 15.39 8.59 -7.17
CA SER A 47 16.02 7.67 -6.22
C SER A 47 15.17 7.46 -4.96
N LEU A 48 14.65 8.53 -4.37
CA LEU A 48 13.79 8.47 -3.20
C LEU A 48 12.45 7.81 -3.51
N SER A 49 11.87 8.05 -4.69
CA SER A 49 10.62 7.40 -5.11
C SER A 49 10.77 5.89 -5.23
N ARG A 50 11.87 5.40 -5.82
CA ARG A 50 12.16 3.95 -5.89
C ARG A 50 12.33 3.35 -4.50
N LEU A 51 13.02 4.05 -3.60
CA LEU A 51 13.20 3.61 -2.22
C LEU A 51 11.86 3.53 -1.49
N ASN A 52 11.02 4.56 -1.61
CA ASN A 52 9.70 4.61 -1.01
C ASN A 52 8.79 3.48 -1.52
N ALA A 53 8.79 3.21 -2.83
CA ALA A 53 8.06 2.10 -3.42
C ALA A 53 8.54 0.74 -2.89
N SER A 54 9.86 0.55 -2.78
CA SER A 54 10.45 -0.69 -2.25
C SER A 54 10.05 -0.93 -0.79
N ILE A 55 10.09 0.11 0.05
CA ILE A 55 9.65 0.04 1.44
C ILE A 55 8.15 -0.28 1.52
N SER A 56 7.33 0.42 0.73
CA SER A 56 5.87 0.19 0.71
C SER A 56 5.54 -1.24 0.30
N TRP A 57 6.23 -1.78 -0.70
CA TRP A 57 6.08 -3.18 -1.12
C TRP A 57 6.46 -4.16 -0.01
N GLN A 58 7.59 -3.94 0.67
CA GLN A 58 8.01 -4.77 1.80
C GLN A 58 7.00 -4.73 2.96
N GLN A 59 6.48 -3.55 3.28
CA GLN A 59 5.47 -3.37 4.32
C GLN A 59 4.16 -4.08 3.95
N SER A 60 3.67 -3.92 2.71
CA SER A 60 2.48 -4.61 2.22
C SER A 60 2.65 -6.13 2.26
N ARG A 61 3.81 -6.64 1.82
CA ARG A 61 4.12 -8.08 1.87
C ARG A 61 4.15 -8.61 3.30
N SER A 62 4.80 -7.87 4.22
CA SER A 62 4.84 -8.22 5.64
C SER A 62 3.44 -8.25 6.26
N LEU A 63 2.61 -7.25 5.94
CA LEU A 63 1.22 -7.18 6.38
C LEU A 63 0.41 -8.36 5.86
N TRP A 64 0.54 -8.70 4.58
CA TRP A 64 -0.15 -9.85 3.99
C TRP A 64 0.27 -11.18 4.63
N LEU A 65 1.56 -11.37 4.91
CA LEU A 65 2.04 -12.57 5.60
C LEU A 65 1.51 -12.66 7.04
N LYS A 66 1.34 -11.52 7.71
CA LYS A 66 0.82 -11.45 9.09
C LYS A 66 -0.69 -11.66 9.16
N GLU A 67 -1.45 -11.00 8.30
CA GLU A 67 -2.91 -11.03 8.32
C GLU A 67 -3.50 -12.20 7.53
N GLY A 68 -2.70 -12.77 6.63
CA GLY A 68 -3.12 -13.83 5.73
C GLY A 68 -4.07 -13.34 4.64
N ASP A 69 -4.74 -14.29 3.99
CA ASP A 69 -5.73 -13.99 2.96
C ASP A 69 -7.10 -13.69 3.59
N ALA A 70 -7.53 -12.43 3.49
CA ALA A 70 -8.85 -11.99 3.94
C ALA A 70 -9.99 -12.74 3.22
N ASN A 71 -9.76 -13.18 1.97
CA ASN A 71 -10.75 -13.88 1.17
C ASN A 71 -11.06 -15.27 1.76
N SER A 72 -10.04 -16.02 2.13
CA SER A 72 -10.17 -17.31 2.81
C SER A 72 -10.93 -17.17 4.13
N LYS A 73 -10.63 -16.15 4.94
CA LYS A 73 -11.36 -15.88 6.20
C LYS A 73 -12.85 -15.62 5.95
N TYR A 74 -13.18 -14.85 4.92
CA TYR A 74 -14.56 -14.62 4.49
C TYR A 74 -15.25 -15.93 4.12
N PHE A 75 -14.68 -16.72 3.21
CA PHE A 75 -15.29 -17.97 2.77
C PHE A 75 -15.42 -19.00 3.90
N HIS A 76 -14.43 -19.12 4.79
CA HIS A 76 -14.53 -19.98 5.96
C HIS A 76 -15.67 -19.55 6.89
N SER A 77 -15.86 -18.24 7.11
CA SER A 77 -16.97 -17.74 7.92
C SER A 77 -18.34 -18.07 7.29
N VAL A 78 -18.47 -17.93 5.97
CA VAL A 78 -19.69 -18.29 5.22
C VAL A 78 -19.94 -19.80 5.30
N LEU A 79 -18.91 -20.62 5.11
CA LEU A 79 -19.01 -22.07 5.15
C LEU A 79 -19.42 -22.56 6.55
N ALA A 80 -18.81 -22.01 7.60
CA ALA A 80 -19.16 -22.31 8.99
C ALA A 80 -20.60 -21.91 9.32
N GLY A 81 -21.08 -20.78 8.77
CA GLY A 81 -22.48 -20.37 8.86
C GLY A 81 -23.43 -21.36 8.19
N ARG A 82 -23.11 -21.82 6.97
CA ARG A 82 -23.89 -22.84 6.26
C ARG A 82 -23.90 -24.18 7.00
N ARG A 83 -22.73 -24.63 7.49
CA ARG A 83 -22.62 -25.86 8.29
C ARG A 83 -23.50 -25.82 9.54
N ARG A 84 -23.50 -24.70 10.29
CA ARG A 84 -24.39 -24.54 11.46
C ARG A 84 -25.86 -24.57 11.08
N ARG A 85 -26.26 -23.87 10.00
CA ARG A 85 -27.67 -23.86 9.57
C ARG A 85 -28.17 -25.19 9.03
N ASN A 86 -27.29 -25.94 8.36
CA ASN A 86 -27.65 -27.21 7.73
C ASN A 86 -27.36 -28.42 8.63
N ALA A 87 -26.94 -28.20 9.88
CA ALA A 87 -26.73 -29.27 10.83
C ALA A 87 -28.09 -29.85 11.22
N VAL A 88 -28.35 -31.09 10.79
CA VAL A 88 -29.51 -31.86 11.24
C VAL A 88 -29.16 -32.42 12.61
N SER A 89 -29.83 -31.92 13.65
CA SER A 89 -29.60 -32.33 15.03
C SER A 89 -30.47 -33.51 15.48
N VAL A 90 -31.63 -33.70 14.84
CA VAL A 90 -32.62 -34.71 15.20
C VAL A 90 -33.34 -35.17 13.93
N ILE A 91 -33.57 -36.47 13.81
CA ILE A 91 -34.42 -37.05 12.77
C ILE A 91 -35.61 -37.73 13.46
N GLN A 92 -36.82 -37.44 12.99
CA GLN A 92 -38.04 -38.09 13.49
C GLN A 92 -38.64 -38.99 12.41
N VAL A 93 -38.97 -40.22 12.79
CA VAL A 93 -39.70 -41.18 11.95
C VAL A 93 -40.91 -41.65 12.73
N ASP A 94 -42.11 -41.48 12.14
CA ASP A 94 -43.39 -41.87 12.74
C ASP A 94 -43.62 -41.36 14.18
N GLY A 95 -43.12 -40.15 14.47
CA GLY A 95 -43.22 -39.49 15.79
C GLY A 95 -42.17 -39.92 16.81
N VAL A 96 -41.27 -40.84 16.47
CA VAL A 96 -40.16 -41.26 17.31
C VAL A 96 -38.89 -40.49 16.92
N THR A 97 -38.30 -39.80 17.90
CA THR A 97 -36.99 -39.15 17.75
C THR A 97 -35.88 -40.20 17.74
N LEU A 98 -35.11 -40.25 16.66
CA LEU A 98 -33.88 -41.02 16.54
C LEU A 98 -32.70 -40.07 16.78
N GLU A 99 -31.88 -40.38 17.78
CA GLU A 99 -30.57 -39.74 18.02
C GLU A 99 -29.49 -40.36 17.13
#